data_AF-A0A498SQT7-F1
#
_entry.id   AF-A0A498SQT7-F1
#
_cell.length_a   1.000
_cell.length_b   1.000
_cell.length_c   1.000
_cell.angle_alpha   90.00
_cell.angle_beta   90.00
_cell.angle_gamma   90.00
#
_symmetry.space_group_name_H-M   'P 1'
#
loop_
_entity.id
_entity.type
_entity.pdbx_description
1 polymer ?
#
loop_
_entity_poly.entity_id
_entity_poly.type
_entity_poly.pdbx_seq_one_letter_code
_entity_poly.pdbx_strand_id
1 'polypeptide(L)'
;MENGKPRCTCPTEFEQHPITRVCGGALCNPQLLSSCPSPEICQLAPHGNHRCTCPLYFVRDQKSGACTSSHVPSMPGIVPDIDECGQKKPCKENEQCITSSSGKQICQCLPGYVTNSNGKCQVSGTCEPYLPNACDNRRHEECLPDNRGGFICQCAVNQIRHPITQICLVDECAARTHDCDKNANCIDTDEGYICTCKEGYIDESPDPSRRPGRVCRLQTDECAQGTHNCSVNADCINLPKGFLCRCKNNYVDFSPNPQYFGGTYCKPLVNECANKSLNTCSKNAICIDTTESYKCQCKDGFIDHDELRNPGRICEEANRLCVSNQNDCDKNAKCIEKGTNEYICVCNPGYIDKSPELTKPGRICLEHICSDPSKHDCHPAAVCTEVPKPERYICSCRNGYIDVNSSKPGRVCKELVNECLNSSLNDCDPTATCSDLKEGYTCTCPPNSKDLSTDSQKPGRKCSI
;
A
#
# COMPACT_ATOMS: atom_id res chain seq x y z
N MET A 1 13.34 9.51 51.46
CA MET A 1 14.12 8.29 51.13
C MET A 1 13.14 7.22 50.69
N GLU A 2 13.45 6.46 49.64
CA GLU A 2 12.68 5.31 49.18
C GLU A 2 13.72 4.24 48.80
N ASN A 3 13.62 3.03 49.37
CA ASN A 3 14.61 1.95 49.23
C ASN A 3 16.07 2.31 49.60
N GLY A 4 16.28 3.04 50.70
CA GLY A 4 17.61 3.23 51.30
C GLY A 4 18.62 4.07 50.51
N LYS A 5 18.19 4.75 49.43
CA LYS A 5 19.01 5.75 48.72
C LYS A 5 18.47 7.17 48.96
N PRO A 6 19.35 8.18 49.17
CA PRO A 6 18.91 9.57 49.27
C PRO A 6 18.38 10.01 47.90
N ARG A 7 17.10 10.40 47.87
CA ARG A 7 16.41 10.89 46.67
C ARG A 7 15.95 12.31 46.96
N CYS A 8 16.32 13.25 46.09
CA CYS A 8 15.82 14.63 46.15
C CYS A 8 14.34 14.61 45.74
N THR A 9 13.47 15.08 46.63
CA THR A 9 12.03 15.22 46.41
C THR A 9 11.65 16.69 46.49
N CYS A 10 10.60 17.08 45.79
CA CYS A 10 10.10 18.44 45.85
C CYS A 10 9.48 18.75 47.23
N PRO A 11 9.56 20.01 47.71
CA PRO A 11 8.87 20.41 48.94
C PRO A 11 7.36 20.21 48.81
N THR A 12 6.67 20.02 49.93
CA THR A 12 5.19 19.97 49.97
C THR A 12 4.62 21.24 49.32
N GLU A 13 3.70 21.05 48.38
CA GLU A 13 3.08 22.03 47.45
C GLU A 13 3.71 22.20 46.05
N PHE A 14 4.71 21.39 45.67
CA PHE A 14 5.31 21.45 44.33
C PHE A 14 5.32 20.09 43.61
N GLU A 15 4.88 20.06 42.35
CA GLU A 15 4.96 18.89 41.47
C GLU A 15 6.28 18.84 40.69
N GLN A 16 6.72 17.61 40.36
CA GLN A 16 7.94 17.34 39.62
C GLN A 16 7.61 17.15 38.14
N HIS A 17 8.21 17.94 37.24
CA HIS A 17 7.93 17.85 35.80
C HIS A 17 8.32 16.45 35.25
N PRO A 18 7.43 15.75 34.52
CA PRO A 18 7.59 14.32 34.21
C PRO A 18 8.81 14.01 33.34
N ILE A 19 9.28 14.97 32.54
CA ILE A 19 10.41 14.79 31.61
C ILE A 19 11.74 15.31 32.19
N THR A 20 11.73 16.46 32.87
CA THR A 20 12.96 17.18 33.26
C THR A 20 13.32 17.02 34.73
N ARG A 21 12.40 16.49 35.55
CA ARG A 21 12.58 16.18 36.98
C ARG A 21 12.96 17.35 37.88
N VAL A 22 12.78 18.58 37.42
CA VAL A 22 12.91 19.81 38.23
C VAL A 22 11.61 20.07 38.99
N CYS A 23 11.71 20.61 40.22
CA CYS A 23 10.58 20.91 41.10
C CYS A 23 10.03 22.31 40.85
N GLY A 24 8.73 22.44 40.52
CA GLY A 24 8.06 23.72 40.29
C GLY A 24 6.94 23.64 39.24
N GLY A 25 5.77 24.20 39.54
CA GLY A 25 4.68 24.38 38.56
C GLY A 25 4.79 25.73 37.84
N ALA A 26 5.10 25.75 36.55
CA ALA A 26 5.21 26.99 35.75
C ALA A 26 4.79 26.78 34.29
N LEU A 27 4.06 27.75 33.72
CA LEU A 27 3.66 27.78 32.30
C LEU A 27 4.69 28.50 31.41
N CYS A 28 5.74 29.13 31.98
CA CYS A 28 6.89 29.70 31.26
C CYS A 28 8.12 29.79 32.18
N ASN A 29 9.32 30.04 31.61
CA ASN A 29 10.58 30.12 32.36
C ASN A 29 11.23 31.53 32.24
N PRO A 30 11.37 32.30 33.33
CA PRO A 30 11.86 33.69 33.29
C PRO A 30 13.35 33.82 32.91
N GLN A 31 14.13 32.73 32.94
CA GLN A 31 15.54 32.72 32.55
C GLN A 31 15.77 32.41 31.06
N LEU A 32 14.70 32.07 30.32
CA LEU A 32 14.76 31.75 28.89
C LEU A 32 13.94 32.79 28.10
N LEU A 33 14.62 33.62 27.31
CA LEU A 33 13.98 34.66 26.48
C LEU A 33 12.96 34.11 25.48
N SER A 34 13.12 32.86 25.05
CA SER A 34 12.24 32.17 24.09
C SER A 34 11.07 31.43 24.75
N SER A 35 10.91 31.52 26.07
CA SER A 35 9.87 30.78 26.79
C SER A 35 8.46 31.32 26.56
N CYS A 36 8.34 32.53 26.01
CA CYS A 36 7.09 33.15 25.63
C CYS A 36 7.16 33.66 24.17
N PRO A 37 6.05 33.63 23.42
CA PRO A 37 6.00 34.19 22.07
C PRO A 37 6.22 35.71 22.11
N SER A 38 7.18 36.24 21.35
CA SER A 38 7.42 37.69 21.28
C SER A 38 6.14 38.44 20.87
N PRO A 39 5.73 39.53 21.55
CA PRO A 39 6.50 40.30 22.54
C PRO A 39 6.22 39.92 24.01
N GLU A 40 5.58 38.79 24.31
CA GLU A 40 5.22 38.38 25.68
C GLU A 40 6.44 38.16 26.59
N ILE A 41 6.26 38.50 27.87
CA ILE A 41 7.28 38.35 28.92
C ILE A 41 6.77 37.42 30.03
N CYS A 42 7.68 36.58 30.54
CA CYS A 42 7.38 35.62 31.60
C CYS A 42 7.46 36.31 32.98
N GLN A 43 6.33 36.38 33.69
CA GLN A 43 6.23 37.06 34.99
C GLN A 43 5.69 36.13 36.08
N LEU A 44 6.09 36.37 37.34
CA LEU A 44 5.61 35.65 38.51
C LEU A 44 4.20 36.13 38.88
N ALA A 45 3.22 35.23 38.83
CA ALA A 45 1.85 35.52 39.20
C ALA A 45 1.66 35.49 40.74
N PRO A 46 0.57 36.07 41.26
CA PRO A 46 0.34 36.21 42.70
C PRO A 46 0.26 34.89 43.49
N HIS A 47 0.03 33.77 42.80
CA HIS A 47 -0.04 32.43 43.38
C HIS A 47 1.31 31.69 43.29
N GLY A 48 2.41 32.38 42.99
CA GLY A 48 3.77 31.83 43.00
C GLY A 48 4.19 31.08 41.72
N ASN A 49 3.38 31.08 40.67
CA ASN A 49 3.69 30.43 39.38
C ASN A 49 4.03 31.44 38.26
N HIS A 50 4.90 31.05 37.32
CA HIS A 50 5.30 31.93 36.21
C HIS A 50 4.38 31.77 34.99
N ARG A 51 3.95 32.89 34.38
CA ARG A 51 3.05 32.95 33.20
C ARG A 51 3.48 34.01 32.17
N CYS A 52 3.21 33.75 30.88
CA CYS A 52 3.44 34.71 29.80
C CYS A 52 2.39 35.83 29.83
N THR A 53 2.86 37.08 29.80
CA THR A 53 2.04 38.29 29.92
C THR A 53 2.47 39.32 28.87
N CYS A 54 1.57 40.20 28.44
CA CYS A 54 1.98 41.29 27.55
C CYS A 54 2.87 42.29 28.31
N PRO A 55 3.99 42.72 27.73
CA PRO A 55 4.81 43.77 28.32
C PRO A 55 4.08 45.12 28.27
N LEU A 56 4.59 46.09 29.03
CA LEU A 56 4.07 47.46 29.04
C LEU A 56 3.98 48.03 27.61
N TYR A 57 2.89 48.78 27.32
CA TYR A 57 2.53 49.35 26.01
C TYR A 57 2.03 48.37 24.95
N PHE A 58 1.88 47.09 25.31
CA PHE A 58 1.25 46.08 24.47
C PHE A 58 -0.07 45.62 25.11
N VAL A 59 -1.10 45.52 24.29
CA VAL A 59 -2.40 44.98 24.70
C VAL A 59 -2.60 43.64 24.01
N ARG A 60 -3.21 42.69 24.70
CA ARG A 60 -3.55 41.40 24.10
C ARG A 60 -4.71 41.61 23.15
N ASP A 61 -4.45 41.47 21.85
CA ASP A 61 -5.47 41.55 20.82
C ASP A 61 -6.49 40.41 21.03
N GLN A 62 -7.77 40.77 21.11
CA GLN A 62 -8.83 39.83 21.47
C GLN A 62 -9.15 38.81 20.36
N LYS A 63 -8.73 39.06 19.12
CA LYS A 63 -9.03 38.19 17.96
C LYS A 63 -7.90 37.22 17.63
N SER A 64 -6.66 37.67 17.73
CA SER A 64 -5.45 36.88 17.46
C SER A 64 -4.79 36.32 18.72
N GLY A 65 -5.12 36.88 19.89
CA GLY A 65 -4.51 36.52 21.17
C GLY A 65 -3.05 36.97 21.32
N ALA A 66 -2.47 37.66 20.32
CA ALA A 66 -1.11 38.16 20.33
C ALA A 66 -1.04 39.54 21.01
N CYS A 67 0.10 39.86 21.63
CA CYS A 67 0.33 41.18 22.18
C CYS A 67 0.70 42.16 21.05
N THR A 68 -0.11 43.21 20.85
CA THR A 68 0.06 44.21 19.78
C THR A 68 0.43 45.57 20.36
N SER A 69 1.30 46.31 19.65
CA SER A 69 1.81 47.62 20.10
C SER A 69 0.73 48.69 19.95
N SER A 70 0.50 49.47 21.01
CA SER A 70 -0.42 50.60 20.98
C SER A 70 0.26 51.86 20.45
N HIS A 71 0.29 52.02 19.11
CA HIS A 71 0.67 53.30 18.47
C HIS A 71 -0.46 53.82 17.58
N VAL A 72 -1.12 54.89 18.03
CA VAL A 72 -1.85 55.83 17.15
C VAL A 72 -0.83 56.83 16.59
N PRO A 73 -0.80 57.14 15.28
CA PRO A 73 0.17 58.07 14.72
C PRO A 73 -0.29 59.53 14.85
N SER A 74 0.53 60.38 15.46
CA SER A 74 0.84 61.75 15.00
C SER A 74 1.74 62.50 16.00
N MET A 75 2.87 63.01 15.50
CA MET A 75 3.48 64.26 16.00
C MET A 75 2.84 65.43 15.21
N PRO A 76 2.72 66.67 15.72
CA PRO A 76 3.82 67.37 16.41
C PRO A 76 3.44 68.25 17.63
N GLY A 77 4.42 68.43 18.52
CA GLY A 77 4.54 69.62 19.35
C GLY A 77 3.71 69.64 20.64
N ILE A 78 4.38 70.08 21.70
CA ILE A 78 3.89 70.33 23.07
C ILE A 78 3.93 69.08 23.96
N VAL A 79 4.86 69.13 24.91
CA VAL A 79 5.02 68.20 26.03
C VAL A 79 3.71 68.12 26.84
N PRO A 80 3.22 66.91 27.19
CA PRO A 80 2.50 66.73 28.42
C PRO A 80 3.33 65.80 29.31
N ASP A 81 4.08 66.43 30.21
CA ASP A 81 4.54 65.83 31.45
C ASP A 81 3.31 65.77 32.36
N ILE A 82 2.43 64.80 32.12
CA ILE A 82 1.18 64.64 32.84
C ILE A 82 1.09 63.19 33.31
N ASP A 83 1.27 63.02 34.61
CA ASP A 83 0.86 61.84 35.35
C ASP A 83 -0.65 61.58 35.13
N GLU A 84 -1.02 60.35 34.79
CA GLU A 84 -2.41 59.96 34.53
C GLU A 84 -3.24 59.92 35.81
N CYS A 85 -2.56 59.71 36.95
CA CYS A 85 -3.13 59.65 38.29
C CYS A 85 -2.23 60.32 39.33
N GLY A 86 -2.82 60.78 40.44
CA GLY A 86 -2.11 61.44 41.53
C GLY A 86 -3.06 62.01 42.57
N GLN A 87 -2.57 62.80 43.53
CA GLN A 87 -3.38 63.32 44.65
C GLN A 87 -4.62 64.13 44.24
N LYS A 88 -4.62 64.72 43.03
CA LYS A 88 -5.75 65.50 42.48
C LYS A 88 -6.59 64.74 41.45
N LYS A 89 -6.18 63.54 41.04
CA LYS A 89 -6.85 62.73 40.00
C LYS A 89 -6.81 61.25 40.40
N PRO A 90 -7.79 60.79 41.19
CA PRO A 90 -7.86 59.39 41.61
C PRO A 90 -8.18 58.48 40.43
N CYS A 91 -7.67 57.25 40.48
CA CYS A 91 -8.00 56.21 39.50
C CYS A 91 -9.48 55.79 39.59
N LYS A 92 -9.97 55.13 38.54
CA LYS A 92 -11.37 54.67 38.51
C LYS A 92 -11.58 53.49 39.46
N GLU A 93 -12.82 53.07 39.61
CA GLU A 93 -13.17 51.93 40.47
C GLU A 93 -12.38 50.67 40.08
N ASN A 94 -11.81 50.00 41.09
CA ASN A 94 -10.94 48.82 40.94
C ASN A 94 -9.59 49.05 40.23
N GLU A 95 -9.10 50.29 40.22
CA GLU A 95 -7.76 50.66 39.78
C GLU A 95 -6.91 51.20 40.95
N GLN A 96 -5.60 51.00 40.88
CA GLN A 96 -4.60 51.60 41.75
C GLN A 96 -3.61 52.44 40.93
N CYS A 97 -3.18 53.55 41.51
CA CYS A 97 -2.17 54.41 40.91
C CYS A 97 -0.78 53.83 41.21
N ILE A 98 -0.04 53.45 40.17
CA ILE A 98 1.30 52.88 40.30
C ILE A 98 2.32 53.72 39.53
N THR A 99 3.57 53.71 39.98
CA THR A 99 4.67 54.37 39.27
C THR A 99 5.30 53.39 38.27
N SER A 100 5.19 53.71 36.99
CA SER A 100 5.82 52.95 35.90
C SER A 100 7.34 53.02 35.98
N SER A 101 8.04 52.09 35.33
CA SER A 101 9.50 52.01 35.27
C SER A 101 10.18 53.25 34.66
N SER A 102 9.41 54.14 34.04
CA SER A 102 9.83 55.43 33.50
C SER A 102 9.59 56.62 34.45
N GLY A 103 9.13 56.38 35.68
CA GLY A 103 8.84 57.42 36.69
C GLY A 103 7.45 58.04 36.61
N LYS A 104 6.61 57.64 35.63
CA LYS A 104 5.25 58.16 35.41
C LYS A 104 4.21 57.50 36.32
N GLN A 105 3.25 58.24 36.85
CA GLN A 105 2.12 57.69 37.61
C GLN A 105 0.96 57.32 36.69
N ILE A 106 0.60 56.02 36.63
CA ILE A 106 -0.44 55.45 35.77
C ILE A 106 -1.44 54.60 36.57
N CYS A 107 -2.70 54.55 36.13
CA CYS A 107 -3.70 53.68 36.75
C CYS A 107 -3.61 52.25 36.20
N GLN A 108 -3.47 51.26 37.07
CA GLN A 108 -3.53 49.84 36.73
C GLN A 108 -4.66 49.16 37.52
N CYS A 109 -5.36 48.21 36.92
CA CYS A 109 -6.34 47.39 37.65
C CYS A 109 -5.73 46.76 38.91
N LEU A 110 -6.51 46.69 39.99
CA LEU A 110 -6.14 45.96 41.19
C LEU A 110 -5.87 44.48 40.88
N PRO A 111 -5.01 43.78 41.65
CA PRO A 111 -4.80 42.35 41.49
C PRO A 111 -6.13 41.57 41.51
N GLY A 112 -6.38 40.77 40.46
CA GLY A 112 -7.65 40.06 40.27
C GLY A 112 -8.65 40.75 39.34
N TYR A 113 -8.35 41.96 38.87
CA TYR A 113 -9.15 42.71 37.90
C TYR A 113 -8.41 42.87 36.56
N VAL A 114 -9.14 42.81 35.45
CA VAL A 114 -8.64 42.98 34.08
C VAL A 114 -9.43 44.07 33.36
N THR A 115 -8.75 44.82 32.48
CA THR A 115 -9.40 45.84 31.65
C THR A 115 -10.27 45.19 30.59
N ASN A 116 -11.56 45.52 30.57
CA ASN A 116 -12.45 45.12 29.47
C ASN A 116 -12.22 46.00 28.21
N SER A 117 -12.93 45.71 27.12
CA SER A 117 -12.87 46.44 25.85
C SER A 117 -13.26 47.93 25.98
N ASN A 118 -13.96 48.31 27.05
CA ASN A 118 -14.39 49.68 27.36
C ASN A 118 -13.44 50.39 28.34
N GLY A 119 -12.30 49.79 28.68
CA GLY A 119 -11.29 50.38 29.57
C GLY A 119 -11.73 50.49 31.03
N LYS A 120 -12.62 49.61 31.51
CA LYS A 120 -12.98 49.45 32.93
C LYS A 120 -12.34 48.19 33.51
N CYS A 121 -11.90 48.27 34.77
CA CYS A 121 -11.36 47.13 35.50
C CYS A 121 -12.48 46.29 36.12
N GLN A 122 -12.65 45.06 35.61
CA GLN A 122 -13.63 44.09 36.10
C GLN A 122 -12.96 42.82 36.61
N VAL A 123 -13.65 42.04 37.43
CA VAL A 123 -13.10 40.80 38.00
C VAL A 123 -12.70 39.84 36.86
N SER A 124 -11.51 39.24 36.97
CA SER A 124 -11.00 38.30 35.97
C SER A 124 -12.00 37.15 35.75
N GLY A 125 -12.44 36.97 34.50
CA GLY A 125 -13.40 35.92 34.11
C GLY A 125 -14.86 36.38 34.02
N THR A 126 -15.19 37.65 34.28
CA THR A 126 -16.55 38.19 34.02
C THR A 126 -16.75 38.51 32.54
N CYS A 127 -17.97 38.39 32.06
CA CYS A 127 -18.34 38.62 30.67
C CYS A 127 -19.71 39.30 30.54
N GLU A 128 -20.04 39.79 29.35
CA GLU A 128 -21.35 40.36 29.04
C GLU A 128 -22.04 39.51 27.97
N PRO A 129 -23.22 38.92 28.23
CA PRO A 129 -23.83 37.90 27.36
C PRO A 129 -24.26 38.42 25.99
N TYR A 130 -24.39 39.75 25.83
CA TYR A 130 -24.80 40.38 24.59
C TYR A 130 -23.61 40.80 23.71
N LEU A 131 -22.39 40.72 24.23
CA LEU A 131 -21.18 41.06 23.47
C LEU A 131 -20.65 39.84 22.70
N PRO A 132 -20.41 39.96 21.38
CA PRO A 132 -19.74 38.90 20.64
C PRO A 132 -18.30 38.74 21.13
N ASN A 133 -17.84 37.50 21.29
CA ASN A 133 -16.51 37.15 21.84
C ASN A 133 -16.28 37.68 23.26
N ALA A 134 -17.32 37.70 24.10
CA ALA A 134 -17.21 38.11 25.50
C ALA A 134 -16.26 37.22 26.33
N CYS A 135 -15.94 36.02 25.84
CA CYS A 135 -15.02 35.04 26.42
C CYS A 135 -13.93 34.64 25.43
N ASP A 136 -12.82 34.05 25.90
CA ASP A 136 -11.70 33.65 25.04
C ASP A 136 -12.12 32.47 24.14
N ASN A 137 -12.34 32.75 22.86
CA ASN A 137 -12.76 31.75 21.88
C ASN A 137 -11.81 30.55 21.80
N ARG A 138 -10.52 30.70 22.12
CA ARG A 138 -9.55 29.59 22.11
C ARG A 138 -9.74 28.62 23.26
N ARG A 139 -10.43 29.06 24.32
CA ARG A 139 -10.79 28.22 25.48
C ARG A 139 -12.15 27.57 25.33
N HIS A 140 -12.89 27.87 24.26
CA HIS A 140 -14.26 27.41 24.04
C HIS A 140 -15.19 27.68 25.24
N GLU A 141 -14.99 28.81 25.92
CA GLU A 141 -15.81 29.24 27.05
C GLU A 141 -17.07 29.96 26.57
N GLU A 142 -18.17 29.78 27.31
CA GLU A 142 -19.41 30.51 27.10
C GLU A 142 -19.64 31.51 28.24
N CYS A 143 -20.25 32.63 27.90
CA CYS A 143 -20.64 33.62 28.89
C CYS A 143 -21.95 33.19 29.57
N LEU A 144 -21.81 32.51 30.71
CA LEU A 144 -22.94 31.90 31.42
C LEU A 144 -23.16 32.57 32.79
N PRO A 145 -24.39 32.53 33.32
CA PRO A 145 -24.71 33.17 34.60
C PRO A 145 -23.95 32.52 35.77
N ASP A 146 -23.42 33.36 36.67
CA ASP A 146 -22.82 32.99 37.95
C ASP A 146 -23.88 32.99 39.06
N ASN A 147 -23.62 32.22 40.12
CA ASN A 147 -24.47 32.09 41.32
C ASN A 147 -24.66 33.41 42.10
N ARG A 148 -23.95 34.47 41.73
CA ARG A 148 -24.01 35.81 42.32
C ARG A 148 -24.79 36.83 41.48
N GLY A 149 -25.47 36.38 40.42
CA GLY A 149 -26.29 37.26 39.56
C GLY A 149 -25.51 38.05 38.51
N GLY A 150 -24.22 37.74 38.29
CA GLY A 150 -23.41 38.23 37.17
C GLY A 150 -23.23 37.17 36.09
N PHE A 151 -22.42 37.46 35.06
CA PHE A 151 -22.05 36.48 34.03
C PHE A 151 -20.53 36.26 34.04
N ILE A 152 -20.12 35.00 33.93
CA ILE A 152 -18.72 34.58 33.90
C ILE A 152 -18.44 33.64 32.74
N CYS A 153 -17.20 33.67 32.24
CA CYS A 153 -16.71 32.75 31.24
C CYS A 153 -16.46 31.38 31.86
N GLN A 154 -17.31 30.42 31.55
CA GLN A 154 -17.21 29.04 32.03
C GLN A 154 -17.55 28.05 30.92
N CYS A 155 -17.20 26.79 31.13
CA CYS A 155 -17.50 25.74 30.16
C CYS A 155 -19.02 25.52 30.07
N ALA A 156 -19.49 25.17 28.87
CA ALA A 156 -20.89 24.86 28.65
C ALA A 156 -21.32 23.60 29.43
N VAL A 157 -22.62 23.32 29.43
CA VAL A 157 -23.16 22.11 30.08
C VAL A 157 -22.52 20.85 29.46
N ASN A 158 -22.05 19.93 30.31
CA ASN A 158 -21.32 18.70 29.94
C ASN A 158 -19.94 18.93 29.31
N GLN A 159 -19.34 20.10 29.50
CA GLN A 159 -17.94 20.35 29.20
C GLN A 159 -17.11 20.44 30.47
N ILE A 160 -15.91 19.89 30.43
CA ILE A 160 -14.94 19.93 31.52
C ILE A 160 -13.76 20.81 31.10
N ARG A 161 -13.30 21.64 32.04
CA ARG A 161 -12.12 22.45 31.82
C ARG A 161 -10.88 21.58 31.95
N HIS A 162 -10.13 21.39 30.87
CA HIS A 162 -8.89 20.62 30.91
C HIS A 162 -7.87 21.29 31.86
N PRO A 163 -7.27 20.55 32.83
CA PRO A 163 -6.51 21.14 33.92
C PRO A 163 -5.25 21.90 33.48
N ILE A 164 -4.66 21.55 32.33
CA ILE A 164 -3.40 22.14 31.85
C ILE A 164 -3.68 23.24 30.81
N THR A 165 -4.41 22.90 29.75
CA THR A 165 -4.68 23.81 28.62
C THR A 165 -5.79 24.82 28.93
N GLN A 166 -6.61 24.55 29.95
CA GLN A 166 -7.75 25.38 30.37
C GLN A 166 -8.83 25.54 29.29
N ILE A 167 -8.78 24.72 28.24
CA ILE A 167 -9.79 24.64 27.18
C ILE A 167 -10.95 23.80 27.69
N CYS A 168 -12.17 24.23 27.38
CA CYS A 168 -13.38 23.45 27.62
C CYS A 168 -13.49 22.34 26.57
N LEU A 169 -13.41 21.09 27.03
CA LEU A 169 -13.55 19.89 26.23
C LEU A 169 -14.89 19.24 26.57
N VAL A 170 -15.53 18.62 25.59
CA VAL A 170 -16.78 17.87 25.81
C VAL A 170 -16.39 16.53 26.42
N ASP A 171 -17.03 16.15 27.53
CA ASP A 171 -16.93 14.78 28.03
C ASP A 171 -18.01 13.95 27.34
N GLU A 172 -17.67 13.25 26.25
CA GLU A 172 -18.67 12.51 25.48
C GLU A 172 -19.28 11.34 26.25
N CYS A 173 -18.57 10.83 27.27
CA CYS A 173 -19.02 9.76 28.14
C CYS A 173 -20.10 10.27 29.11
N ALA A 174 -19.89 11.42 29.77
CA ALA A 174 -20.88 12.06 30.62
C ALA A 174 -22.06 12.62 29.82
N ALA A 175 -21.79 13.20 28.64
CA ALA A 175 -22.81 13.74 27.75
C ALA A 175 -23.65 12.66 27.05
N ARG A 176 -23.22 11.39 27.08
CA ARG A 176 -23.84 10.26 26.36
C ARG A 176 -23.97 10.48 24.85
N THR A 177 -23.01 11.19 24.28
CA THR A 177 -22.91 11.46 22.83
C THR A 177 -22.00 10.47 22.11
N HIS A 178 -21.38 9.55 22.86
CA HIS A 178 -20.57 8.46 22.33
C HIS A 178 -21.41 7.38 21.62
N ASP A 179 -20.77 6.64 20.72
CA ASP A 179 -21.35 5.50 20.00
C ASP A 179 -20.77 4.14 20.44
N CYS A 180 -20.16 4.06 21.64
CA CYS A 180 -19.73 2.79 22.25
C CYS A 180 -20.87 1.75 22.30
N ASP A 181 -20.53 0.46 22.14
CA ASP A 181 -21.48 -0.64 22.38
C ASP A 181 -21.99 -0.61 23.84
N LYS A 182 -23.22 -1.07 24.07
CA LYS A 182 -23.79 -1.23 25.43
C LYS A 182 -22.93 -2.12 26.36
N ASN A 183 -22.17 -3.04 25.77
CA ASN A 183 -21.23 -3.94 26.43
C ASN A 183 -19.79 -3.40 26.41
N ALA A 184 -19.59 -2.11 26.09
CA ALA A 184 -18.32 -1.43 26.19
C ALA A 184 -18.32 -0.40 27.34
N ASN A 185 -17.13 -0.06 27.81
CA ASN A 185 -16.84 1.09 28.66
C ASN A 185 -16.43 2.27 27.77
N CYS A 186 -16.93 3.46 28.09
CA CYS A 186 -16.52 4.72 27.47
C CYS A 186 -15.41 5.36 28.31
N ILE A 187 -14.36 5.83 27.66
CA ILE A 187 -13.24 6.53 28.27
C ILE A 187 -13.09 7.86 27.55
N ASP A 188 -13.30 8.95 28.28
CA ASP A 188 -13.12 10.31 27.78
C ASP A 188 -11.62 10.64 27.63
N THR A 189 -11.28 11.42 26.61
CA THR A 189 -9.91 11.78 26.24
C THR A 189 -9.85 13.22 25.70
N ASP A 190 -8.67 13.83 25.69
CA ASP A 190 -8.55 15.20 25.20
C ASP A 190 -8.89 15.36 23.70
N GLU A 191 -8.85 14.26 22.93
CA GLU A 191 -9.16 14.22 21.50
C GLU A 191 -10.57 13.66 21.20
N GLY A 192 -11.42 13.48 22.22
CA GLY A 192 -12.75 12.88 22.12
C GLY A 192 -12.88 11.68 23.06
N TYR A 193 -13.28 10.50 22.56
CA TYR A 193 -13.47 9.33 23.43
C TYR A 193 -13.03 8.01 22.79
N ILE A 194 -12.64 7.06 23.63
CA ILE A 194 -12.28 5.70 23.28
C ILE A 194 -13.26 4.73 23.93
N CYS A 195 -13.65 3.67 23.22
CA CYS A 195 -14.51 2.62 23.76
C CYS A 195 -13.73 1.31 23.89
N THR A 196 -13.95 0.58 24.97
CA THR A 196 -13.31 -0.72 25.22
C THR A 196 -14.34 -1.75 25.66
N CYS A 197 -14.39 -2.93 25.04
CA CYS A 197 -15.32 -3.98 25.46
C CYS A 197 -15.11 -4.36 26.94
N LYS A 198 -16.22 -4.65 27.63
CA LYS A 198 -16.21 -5.12 29.03
C LYS A 198 -15.54 -6.49 29.14
N GLU A 199 -15.12 -6.85 30.34
CA GLU A 199 -14.57 -8.18 30.63
C GLU A 199 -15.55 -9.29 30.21
N GLY A 200 -15.04 -10.32 29.54
CA GLY A 200 -15.85 -11.38 28.95
C GLY A 200 -16.48 -11.06 27.59
N TYR A 201 -16.21 -9.88 27.01
CA TYR A 201 -16.64 -9.51 25.66
C TYR A 201 -15.44 -9.30 24.74
N ILE A 202 -15.57 -9.72 23.48
CA ILE A 202 -14.58 -9.48 22.43
C ILE A 202 -15.04 -8.41 21.45
N ASP A 203 -14.07 -7.63 20.97
CA ASP A 203 -14.26 -6.59 19.98
C ASP A 203 -14.32 -7.17 18.56
N GLU A 204 -15.51 -7.09 17.95
CA GLU A 204 -15.80 -7.44 16.56
C GLU A 204 -16.12 -6.20 15.72
N SER A 205 -15.68 -5.02 16.16
CA SER A 205 -15.87 -3.78 15.41
C SER A 205 -15.24 -3.88 14.01
N PRO A 206 -15.82 -3.27 12.96
CA PRO A 206 -15.24 -3.30 11.61
C PRO A 206 -13.84 -2.69 11.51
N ASP A 207 -13.53 -1.72 12.36
CA ASP A 207 -12.21 -1.08 12.47
C ASP A 207 -11.78 -0.95 13.94
N PRO A 208 -11.31 -2.04 14.57
CA PRO A 208 -10.92 -2.02 15.98
C PRO A 208 -9.71 -1.14 16.26
N SER A 209 -8.91 -0.82 15.23
CA SER A 209 -7.69 -0.01 15.40
C SER A 209 -8.01 1.46 15.57
N ARG A 210 -9.05 1.96 14.88
CA ARG A 210 -9.46 3.37 14.97
C ARG A 210 -10.72 3.58 15.81
N ARG A 211 -11.62 2.59 15.83
CA ARG A 211 -12.92 2.66 16.50
C ARG A 211 -13.18 1.34 17.26
N PRO A 212 -12.40 1.06 18.31
CA PRO A 212 -12.61 -0.11 19.16
C PRO A 212 -13.96 -0.05 19.89
N GLY A 213 -14.47 -1.19 20.35
CA GLY A 213 -15.60 -1.28 21.28
C GLY A 213 -16.95 -0.78 20.74
N ARG A 214 -17.15 -0.77 19.41
CA ARG A 214 -18.43 -0.44 18.75
C ARG A 214 -19.32 -1.66 18.55
N VAL A 215 -18.72 -2.85 18.47
CA VAL A 215 -19.41 -4.12 18.43
C VAL A 215 -18.73 -5.06 19.41
N CYS A 216 -19.36 -5.27 20.57
CA CYS A 216 -18.83 -6.13 21.62
C CYS A 216 -19.70 -7.38 21.77
N ARG A 217 -19.15 -8.55 21.44
CA ARG A 217 -19.84 -9.83 21.55
C ARG A 217 -19.38 -10.60 22.76
N LEU A 218 -20.31 -11.31 23.40
CA LEU A 218 -19.98 -12.17 24.53
C LEU A 218 -19.01 -13.25 24.06
N GLN A 219 -17.85 -13.32 24.70
CA GLN A 219 -16.91 -14.41 24.46
C GLN A 219 -17.55 -15.69 24.97
N THR A 220 -17.82 -16.60 24.05
CA THR A 220 -18.43 -17.90 24.33
C THR A 220 -17.32 -18.93 24.29
N ASP A 221 -17.30 -19.87 25.23
CA ASP A 221 -16.42 -21.03 25.14
C ASP A 221 -17.18 -22.16 24.46
N GLU A 222 -17.10 -22.23 23.14
CA GLU A 222 -17.81 -23.25 22.36
C GLU A 222 -17.31 -24.67 22.68
N CYS A 223 -16.05 -24.80 23.13
CA CYS A 223 -15.46 -26.07 23.57
C CYS A 223 -16.08 -26.56 24.89
N ALA A 224 -16.24 -25.69 25.88
CA ALA A 224 -16.87 -26.04 27.15
C ALA A 224 -18.38 -26.26 27.02
N GLN A 225 -19.04 -25.53 26.11
CA GLN A 225 -20.49 -25.64 25.87
C GLN A 225 -20.86 -26.79 24.91
N GLY A 226 -19.89 -27.37 24.21
CA GLY A 226 -20.13 -28.42 23.22
C GLY A 226 -20.91 -27.93 21.99
N THR A 227 -20.85 -26.63 21.67
CA THR A 227 -21.52 -26.00 20.52
C THR A 227 -20.63 -25.96 19.27
N HIS A 228 -19.40 -26.46 19.36
CA HIS A 228 -18.45 -26.57 18.25
C HIS A 228 -18.81 -27.68 17.25
N ASN A 229 -18.25 -27.59 16.05
CA ASN A 229 -18.43 -28.60 14.98
C ASN A 229 -17.19 -29.49 14.76
N CYS A 230 -16.25 -29.52 15.71
CA CYS A 230 -15.07 -30.39 15.64
C CYS A 230 -15.44 -31.86 15.45
N SER A 231 -14.59 -32.59 14.72
CA SER A 231 -14.68 -34.04 14.62
C SER A 231 -14.60 -34.69 16.01
N VAL A 232 -15.27 -35.83 16.20
CA VAL A 232 -15.11 -36.66 17.41
C VAL A 232 -13.65 -37.10 17.65
N ASN A 233 -12.87 -37.15 16.58
CA ASN A 233 -11.44 -37.47 16.60
C ASN A 233 -10.54 -36.22 16.57
N ALA A 234 -11.09 -35.05 16.89
CA ALA A 234 -10.35 -33.80 17.05
C ALA A 234 -10.44 -33.28 18.49
N ASP A 235 -9.45 -32.49 18.87
CA ASP A 235 -9.43 -31.67 20.07
C ASP A 235 -9.98 -30.29 19.73
N CYS A 236 -10.93 -29.80 20.54
CA CYS A 236 -11.42 -28.42 20.47
C CYS A 236 -10.51 -27.51 21.30
N ILE A 237 -10.07 -26.40 20.70
CA ILE A 237 -9.22 -25.39 21.32
C ILE A 237 -9.98 -24.07 21.31
N ASN A 238 -10.39 -23.60 22.49
CA ASN A 238 -11.06 -22.32 22.64
C ASN A 238 -10.09 -21.17 22.35
N LEU A 239 -10.53 -20.17 21.61
CA LEU A 239 -9.77 -18.98 21.23
C LEU A 239 -10.55 -17.72 21.64
N PRO A 240 -9.90 -16.55 21.72
CA PRO A 240 -10.63 -15.30 21.97
C PRO A 240 -11.73 -15.04 20.93
N LYS A 241 -11.45 -15.38 19.65
CA LYS A 241 -12.36 -15.20 18.50
C LYS A 241 -12.97 -16.54 18.06
N GLY A 242 -13.66 -17.23 18.95
CA GLY A 242 -14.33 -18.52 18.69
C GLY A 242 -13.44 -19.71 19.03
N PHE A 243 -13.42 -20.76 18.21
CA PHE A 243 -12.68 -21.99 18.49
C PHE A 243 -11.93 -22.53 17.26
N LEU A 244 -10.95 -23.40 17.50
CA LEU A 244 -10.22 -24.15 16.49
C LEU A 244 -10.30 -25.65 16.79
N CYS A 245 -10.48 -26.47 15.76
CA CYS A 245 -10.42 -27.92 15.88
C CYS A 245 -9.10 -28.44 15.34
N ARG A 246 -8.49 -29.42 16.03
CA ARG A 246 -7.26 -30.08 15.58
C ARG A 246 -7.39 -31.58 15.71
N CYS A 247 -7.14 -32.34 14.64
CA CYS A 247 -7.16 -33.80 14.71
C CYS A 247 -6.23 -34.32 15.81
N LYS A 248 -6.69 -35.32 16.56
CA LYS A 248 -5.93 -36.00 17.61
C LYS A 248 -4.69 -36.69 17.03
N ASN A 249 -3.74 -37.03 17.90
CA ASN A 249 -2.60 -37.85 17.50
C ASN A 249 -3.05 -39.15 16.82
N ASN A 250 -2.37 -39.55 15.76
CA ASN A 250 -2.73 -40.67 14.86
C ASN A 250 -4.01 -40.45 14.04
N TYR A 251 -4.44 -39.20 13.84
CA TYR A 251 -5.48 -38.84 12.89
C TYR A 251 -4.97 -37.76 11.93
N VAL A 252 -5.52 -37.78 10.71
CA VAL A 252 -5.17 -36.89 9.61
C VAL A 252 -6.41 -36.09 9.25
N ASP A 253 -6.20 -34.82 8.94
CA ASP A 253 -7.25 -33.88 8.60
C ASP A 253 -7.62 -33.96 7.11
N PHE A 254 -8.88 -34.29 6.84
CA PHE A 254 -9.48 -34.34 5.50
C PHE A 254 -10.56 -33.28 5.33
N SER A 255 -10.60 -32.29 6.22
CA SER A 255 -11.61 -31.22 6.17
C SER A 255 -11.47 -30.39 4.88
N PRO A 256 -12.58 -29.95 4.28
CA PRO A 256 -12.53 -29.07 3.11
C PRO A 256 -11.91 -27.73 3.51
N ASN A 257 -10.88 -27.29 2.77
CA ASN A 257 -10.13 -26.07 3.10
C ASN A 257 -9.62 -26.06 4.56
N PRO A 258 -8.60 -26.89 4.90
CA PRO A 258 -8.13 -27.10 6.27
C PRO A 258 -7.71 -25.82 7.02
N GLN A 259 -7.40 -24.75 6.30
CA GLN A 259 -7.05 -23.45 6.90
C GLN A 259 -8.22 -22.81 7.66
N TYR A 260 -9.46 -23.03 7.23
CA TYR A 260 -10.65 -22.41 7.81
C TYR A 260 -11.56 -23.41 8.51
N PHE A 261 -11.59 -24.66 8.06
CA PHE A 261 -12.46 -25.71 8.61
C PHE A 261 -11.68 -26.92 9.11
N GLY A 262 -10.39 -26.75 9.43
CA GLY A 262 -9.53 -27.83 9.92
C GLY A 262 -10.12 -28.54 11.14
N GLY A 263 -9.84 -29.84 11.27
CA GLY A 263 -10.28 -30.68 12.38
C GLY A 263 -11.77 -31.00 12.44
N THR A 264 -12.56 -30.67 11.41
CA THR A 264 -13.98 -31.06 11.30
C THR A 264 -14.16 -32.47 10.74
N TYR A 265 -13.21 -32.95 9.94
CA TYR A 265 -13.18 -34.30 9.40
C TYR A 265 -11.80 -34.96 9.57
N CYS A 266 -11.67 -35.81 10.60
CA CYS A 266 -10.42 -36.49 10.93
C CYS A 266 -10.56 -38.00 10.71
N LYS A 267 -9.66 -38.60 9.90
CA LYS A 267 -9.57 -40.06 9.71
C LYS A 267 -8.33 -40.63 10.39
N PRO A 268 -8.37 -41.89 10.84
CA PRO A 268 -7.19 -42.53 11.41
C PRO A 268 -6.02 -42.53 10.42
N LEU A 269 -4.82 -42.28 10.93
CA LEU A 269 -3.57 -42.51 10.21
C LEU A 269 -3.34 -44.03 10.16
N VAL A 270 -3.44 -44.60 8.96
CA VAL A 270 -3.27 -46.03 8.71
C VAL A 270 -2.16 -46.19 7.71
N ASN A 271 -1.21 -47.09 7.96
CA ASN A 271 -0.25 -47.47 6.93
C ASN A 271 -0.90 -48.54 6.05
N GLU A 272 -1.46 -48.14 4.91
CA GLU A 272 -2.13 -49.08 4.02
C GLU A 272 -1.17 -50.02 3.28
N CYS A 273 0.13 -49.71 3.28
CA CYS A 273 1.16 -50.56 2.69
C CYS A 273 1.62 -51.69 3.62
N ALA A 274 1.36 -51.60 4.92
CA ALA A 274 1.71 -52.64 5.90
C ALA A 274 0.90 -53.94 5.70
N ASN A 275 -0.28 -53.87 5.10
CA ASN A 275 -1.12 -55.03 4.83
C ASN A 275 -1.73 -54.96 3.43
N LYS A 276 -1.60 -56.04 2.65
CA LYS A 276 -2.10 -56.09 1.28
C LYS A 276 -3.61 -55.88 1.17
N SER A 277 -4.38 -56.22 2.20
CA SER A 277 -5.84 -56.02 2.21
C SER A 277 -6.27 -54.57 2.42
N LEU A 278 -5.36 -53.67 2.80
CA LEU A 278 -5.64 -52.25 3.03
C LEU A 278 -5.34 -51.37 1.82
N ASN A 279 -4.62 -51.90 0.82
CA ASN A 279 -4.32 -51.20 -0.42
C ASN A 279 -4.87 -51.93 -1.65
N THR A 280 -5.18 -51.17 -2.68
CA THR A 280 -5.62 -51.72 -3.97
C THR A 280 -4.48 -51.82 -4.99
N CYS A 281 -3.23 -51.55 -4.63
CA CYS A 281 -2.09 -51.58 -5.56
C CYS A 281 -2.02 -52.89 -6.36
N SER A 282 -1.59 -52.83 -7.63
CA SER A 282 -1.27 -54.03 -8.40
C SER A 282 -0.22 -54.89 -7.68
N LYS A 283 -0.22 -56.20 -7.93
CA LYS A 283 0.88 -57.10 -7.52
C LYS A 283 2.25 -56.68 -8.12
N ASN A 284 2.19 -56.03 -9.28
CA ASN A 284 3.35 -55.51 -10.01
C ASN A 284 3.61 -54.03 -9.71
N ALA A 285 3.03 -53.50 -8.62
CA ALA A 285 3.27 -52.13 -8.15
C ALA A 285 3.98 -52.13 -6.79
N ILE A 286 4.65 -51.03 -6.50
CA ILE A 286 5.19 -50.62 -5.21
C ILE A 286 4.11 -49.78 -4.52
N CYS A 287 3.79 -50.12 -3.27
CA CYS A 287 2.92 -49.32 -2.42
C CYS A 287 3.77 -48.29 -1.66
N ILE A 288 3.34 -47.03 -1.64
CA ILE A 288 4.00 -45.93 -0.96
C ILE A 288 2.99 -45.32 0.00
N ASP A 289 3.27 -45.46 1.29
CA ASP A 289 2.46 -44.87 2.36
C ASP A 289 2.62 -43.35 2.39
N THR A 290 1.55 -42.62 2.61
CA THR A 290 1.54 -41.16 2.66
C THR A 290 0.77 -40.67 3.87
N THR A 291 0.94 -39.41 4.24
CA THR A 291 0.22 -38.85 5.39
C THR A 291 -1.29 -38.85 5.19
N GLU A 292 -1.78 -38.74 3.96
CA GLU A 292 -3.22 -38.65 3.65
C GLU A 292 -3.84 -39.98 3.19
N SER A 293 -3.05 -41.01 2.88
CA SER A 293 -3.46 -42.40 2.53
C SER A 293 -2.24 -43.10 1.91
N TYR A 294 -2.36 -43.74 0.75
CA TYR A 294 -1.27 -44.40 0.03
C TYR A 294 -1.32 -44.14 -1.48
N LYS A 295 -0.15 -44.27 -2.12
CA LYS A 295 0.03 -44.23 -3.58
C LYS A 295 0.58 -45.56 -4.07
N CYS A 296 0.31 -45.89 -5.33
CA CYS A 296 0.87 -47.06 -5.98
C CYS A 296 1.63 -46.63 -7.22
N GLN A 297 2.77 -47.27 -7.48
CA GLN A 297 3.60 -47.01 -8.65
C GLN A 297 3.99 -48.34 -9.27
N CYS A 298 3.82 -48.53 -10.57
CA CYS A 298 4.25 -49.75 -11.24
C CYS A 298 5.77 -49.97 -11.05
N LYS A 299 6.16 -51.22 -10.82
CA LYS A 299 7.58 -51.61 -10.73
C LYS A 299 8.26 -51.41 -12.09
N ASP A 300 9.58 -51.27 -12.08
CA ASP A 300 10.37 -51.20 -13.31
C ASP A 300 10.06 -52.38 -14.24
N GLY A 301 9.85 -52.09 -15.53
CA GLY A 301 9.44 -53.09 -16.53
C GLY A 301 7.92 -53.31 -16.62
N PHE A 302 7.10 -52.54 -15.91
CA PHE A 302 5.64 -52.56 -16.03
C PHE A 302 5.09 -51.18 -16.41
N ILE A 303 4.08 -51.16 -17.28
CA ILE A 303 3.39 -49.94 -17.72
C ILE A 303 2.07 -49.80 -16.96
N ASP A 304 1.77 -48.57 -16.55
CA ASP A 304 0.49 -48.21 -15.96
C ASP A 304 -0.53 -47.86 -17.04
N HIS A 305 -1.66 -48.56 -17.06
CA HIS A 305 -2.73 -48.33 -18.03
C HIS A 305 -3.77 -47.32 -17.55
N ASP A 306 -3.74 -46.91 -16.28
CA ASP A 306 -4.68 -45.95 -15.70
C ASP A 306 -3.96 -44.91 -14.82
N GLU A 307 -2.86 -44.37 -15.34
CA GLU A 307 -2.00 -43.41 -14.63
C GLU A 307 -2.76 -42.17 -14.13
N LEU A 308 -3.80 -41.73 -14.84
CA LEU A 308 -4.55 -40.51 -14.53
C LEU A 308 -5.64 -40.69 -13.48
N ARG A 309 -6.32 -41.85 -13.45
CA ARG A 309 -7.45 -42.06 -12.52
C ARG A 309 -7.04 -42.93 -11.35
N ASN A 310 -6.33 -44.01 -11.60
CA ASN A 310 -5.96 -45.01 -10.59
C ASN A 310 -4.51 -45.49 -10.80
N PRO A 311 -3.51 -44.64 -10.54
CA PRO A 311 -2.12 -45.00 -10.77
C PRO A 311 -1.69 -46.21 -9.94
N GLY A 312 -0.85 -47.05 -10.54
CA GLY A 312 -0.29 -48.28 -10.00
C GLY A 312 -1.31 -49.39 -9.71
N ARG A 313 -2.54 -49.28 -10.21
CA ARG A 313 -3.61 -50.29 -10.02
C ARG A 313 -3.67 -51.29 -11.17
N ILE A 314 -3.30 -50.86 -12.37
CA ILE A 314 -3.28 -51.70 -13.57
C ILE A 314 -1.85 -51.64 -14.14
N CYS A 315 -1.00 -52.55 -13.65
CA CYS A 315 0.39 -52.66 -14.08
C CYS A 315 0.59 -53.95 -14.88
N GLU A 316 0.78 -53.80 -16.18
CA GLU A 316 1.02 -54.90 -17.12
C GLU A 316 2.47 -54.86 -17.61
N GLU A 317 3.00 -56.01 -18.00
CA GLU A 317 4.39 -56.11 -18.42
C GLU A 317 4.61 -55.21 -19.64
N ALA A 318 5.67 -54.39 -19.59
CA ALA A 318 6.07 -53.55 -20.71
C ALA A 318 6.30 -54.44 -21.94
N ASN A 319 5.86 -53.99 -23.10
CA ASN A 319 6.12 -54.76 -24.31
C ASN A 319 7.62 -54.63 -24.67
N ARG A 320 8.13 -55.41 -25.61
CA ARG A 320 9.55 -55.30 -26.03
C ARG A 320 9.73 -54.45 -27.28
N LEU A 321 8.71 -53.68 -27.70
CA LEU A 321 8.69 -53.00 -29.00
C LEU A 321 9.69 -51.84 -29.05
N CYS A 322 9.85 -51.10 -27.95
CA CYS A 322 10.85 -50.04 -27.87
C CYS A 322 12.28 -50.58 -27.65
N VAL A 323 12.42 -51.79 -27.09
CA VAL A 323 13.72 -52.41 -26.77
C VAL A 323 14.31 -53.21 -27.94
N SER A 324 13.49 -53.74 -28.84
CA SER A 324 13.91 -54.72 -29.86
C SER A 324 14.23 -54.12 -31.24
N ASN A 325 14.36 -52.79 -31.38
CA ASN A 325 14.40 -52.10 -32.69
C ASN A 325 13.21 -52.47 -33.61
N GLN A 326 12.08 -52.89 -33.03
CA GLN A 326 10.85 -53.23 -33.76
C GLN A 326 9.89 -52.03 -33.87
N ASN A 327 10.43 -50.82 -33.70
CA ASN A 327 9.71 -49.57 -33.90
C ASN A 327 10.28 -48.82 -35.11
N ASP A 328 9.43 -48.11 -35.84
CA ASP A 328 9.83 -47.21 -36.93
C ASP A 328 10.09 -45.76 -36.44
N CYS A 329 10.53 -45.56 -35.18
CA CYS A 329 10.77 -44.20 -34.67
C CYS A 329 11.95 -43.54 -35.38
N ASP A 330 11.92 -42.21 -35.56
CA ASP A 330 13.11 -41.48 -36.02
C ASP A 330 14.27 -41.72 -35.04
N LYS A 331 15.51 -41.76 -35.54
CA LYS A 331 16.72 -41.85 -34.69
C LYS A 331 16.84 -40.71 -33.67
N ASN A 332 16.21 -39.57 -33.94
CA ASN A 332 16.12 -38.42 -33.04
C ASN A 332 14.79 -38.38 -32.27
N ALA A 333 14.06 -39.50 -32.22
CA ALA A 333 12.87 -39.67 -31.40
C ALA A 333 13.12 -40.71 -30.29
N LYS A 334 12.41 -40.54 -29.19
CA LYS A 334 12.28 -41.53 -28.13
C LYS A 334 11.02 -42.35 -28.37
N CYS A 335 11.17 -43.66 -28.40
CA CYS A 335 10.05 -44.61 -28.36
C CYS A 335 9.48 -44.67 -26.94
N ILE A 336 8.15 -44.57 -26.80
CA ILE A 336 7.42 -44.65 -25.55
C ILE A 336 6.31 -45.67 -25.73
N GLU A 337 6.31 -46.71 -24.91
CA GLU A 337 5.29 -47.76 -24.97
C GLU A 337 3.97 -47.23 -24.42
N LYS A 338 2.88 -47.55 -25.12
CA LYS A 338 1.53 -47.07 -24.82
C LYS A 338 0.57 -48.25 -24.86
N GLY A 339 0.54 -49.05 -23.80
CA GLY A 339 -0.34 -50.20 -23.70
C GLY A 339 0.30 -51.54 -24.11
N THR A 340 -0.51 -52.59 -24.23
CA THR A 340 -0.04 -53.98 -24.31
C THR A 340 0.67 -54.34 -25.62
N ASN A 341 0.44 -53.60 -26.69
CA ASN A 341 1.11 -53.82 -27.99
C ASN A 341 1.17 -52.55 -28.86
N GLU A 342 1.17 -51.39 -28.22
CA GLU A 342 1.16 -50.08 -28.85
C GLU A 342 2.35 -49.26 -28.34
N TYR A 343 2.81 -48.32 -29.15
CA TYR A 343 3.87 -47.38 -28.80
C TYR A 343 3.69 -46.09 -29.60
N ILE A 344 4.27 -45.02 -29.09
CA ILE A 344 4.34 -43.71 -29.73
C ILE A 344 5.80 -43.27 -29.82
N CYS A 345 6.15 -42.49 -30.83
CA CYS A 345 7.46 -41.86 -30.93
C CYS A 345 7.31 -40.38 -30.62
N VAL A 346 8.22 -39.85 -29.80
CA VAL A 346 8.25 -38.43 -29.44
C VAL A 346 9.63 -37.89 -29.78
N CYS A 347 9.69 -36.82 -30.58
CA CYS A 347 10.97 -36.20 -30.93
C CYS A 347 11.73 -35.75 -29.68
N ASN A 348 13.05 -35.97 -29.69
CA ASN A 348 13.93 -35.55 -28.61
C ASN A 348 13.95 -34.03 -28.48
N PRO A 349 14.30 -33.49 -27.30
CA PRO A 349 14.45 -32.05 -27.11
C PRO A 349 15.38 -31.43 -28.17
N GLY A 350 14.94 -30.32 -28.76
CA GLY A 350 15.66 -29.66 -29.87
C GLY A 350 15.27 -30.16 -31.26
N TYR A 351 14.32 -31.09 -31.38
CA TYR A 351 13.75 -31.54 -32.64
C TYR A 351 12.24 -31.27 -32.71
N ILE A 352 11.74 -30.99 -33.91
CA ILE A 352 10.31 -30.83 -34.20
C ILE A 352 9.80 -32.00 -35.04
N ASP A 353 8.55 -32.36 -34.78
CA ASP A 353 7.86 -33.41 -35.53
C ASP A 353 7.36 -32.87 -36.87
N LYS A 354 7.78 -33.53 -37.96
CA LYS A 354 7.34 -33.28 -39.33
C LYS A 354 6.78 -34.55 -39.98
N SER A 355 6.37 -35.53 -39.17
CA SER A 355 5.65 -36.71 -39.64
C SER A 355 4.43 -36.30 -40.48
N PRO A 356 4.18 -36.93 -41.64
CA PRO A 356 3.02 -36.65 -42.47
C PRO A 356 1.71 -37.19 -41.87
N GLU A 357 1.78 -38.28 -41.10
CA GLU A 357 0.63 -38.90 -40.45
C GLU A 357 0.50 -38.40 -39.00
N LEU A 358 -0.59 -37.72 -38.67
CA LEU A 358 -0.87 -37.22 -37.31
C LEU A 358 -1.02 -38.33 -36.26
N THR A 359 -1.41 -39.54 -36.68
CA THR A 359 -1.54 -40.71 -35.80
C THR A 359 -0.22 -41.42 -35.53
N LYS A 360 0.85 -41.05 -36.25
CA LYS A 360 2.20 -41.59 -36.09
C LYS A 360 3.22 -40.46 -35.93
N PRO A 361 3.18 -39.77 -34.78
CA PRO A 361 4.17 -38.73 -34.48
C PRO A 361 5.57 -39.33 -34.34
N GLY A 362 6.59 -38.49 -34.49
CA GLY A 362 7.99 -38.81 -34.19
C GLY A 362 8.68 -39.79 -35.15
N ARG A 363 8.17 -39.91 -36.39
CA ARG A 363 8.78 -40.70 -37.49
C ARG A 363 9.71 -39.86 -38.33
N ILE A 364 9.48 -38.55 -38.36
CA ILE A 364 10.37 -37.57 -38.98
C ILE A 364 10.61 -36.46 -37.96
N CYS A 365 11.78 -36.48 -37.33
CA CYS A 365 12.20 -35.47 -36.37
C CYS A 365 13.31 -34.61 -36.96
N LEU A 366 13.01 -33.34 -37.24
CA LEU A 366 13.95 -32.38 -37.79
C LEU A 366 14.51 -31.48 -36.69
N GLU A 367 15.79 -31.12 -36.78
CA GLU A 367 16.43 -30.21 -35.83
C GLU A 367 15.71 -28.85 -35.86
N HIS A 368 15.32 -28.32 -34.69
CA HIS A 368 14.58 -27.07 -34.57
C HIS A 368 15.52 -25.87 -34.74
N ILE A 369 15.76 -25.50 -36.00
CA ILE A 369 16.75 -24.49 -36.38
C ILE A 369 16.10 -23.13 -36.56
N CYS A 370 14.94 -23.03 -37.22
CA CYS A 370 14.39 -21.75 -37.68
C CYS A 370 13.87 -20.83 -36.56
N SER A 371 13.67 -21.37 -35.37
CA SER A 371 13.29 -20.57 -34.19
C SER A 371 14.47 -19.88 -33.52
N ASP A 372 15.71 -20.26 -33.84
CA ASP A 372 16.93 -19.67 -33.26
C ASP A 372 17.75 -18.96 -34.35
N PRO A 373 17.74 -17.62 -34.38
CA PRO A 373 18.48 -16.83 -35.37
C PRO A 373 19.99 -17.08 -35.38
N SER A 374 20.57 -17.67 -34.33
CA SER A 374 21.99 -18.02 -34.28
C SER A 374 22.34 -19.31 -35.02
N LYS A 375 21.33 -20.14 -35.34
CA LYS A 375 21.52 -21.46 -35.98
C LYS A 375 21.28 -21.45 -37.48
N HIS A 376 20.80 -20.35 -38.04
CA HIS A 376 20.61 -20.17 -39.47
C HIS A 376 21.14 -18.83 -39.94
N ASP A 377 21.43 -18.72 -41.23
CA ASP A 377 21.90 -17.49 -41.88
C ASP A 377 20.86 -16.91 -42.86
N CYS A 378 19.59 -17.32 -42.77
CA CYS A 378 18.51 -16.71 -43.57
C CYS A 378 18.48 -15.18 -43.46
N HIS A 379 18.22 -14.50 -44.58
CA HIS A 379 17.97 -13.06 -44.57
C HIS A 379 16.75 -12.74 -43.68
N PRO A 380 16.68 -11.58 -43.00
CA PRO A 380 15.52 -11.19 -42.19
C PRO A 380 14.19 -11.16 -42.99
N ALA A 381 14.29 -10.85 -44.28
CA ALA A 381 13.16 -10.87 -45.22
C ALA A 381 12.94 -12.24 -45.91
N ALA A 382 13.57 -13.31 -45.42
CA ALA A 382 13.34 -14.67 -45.87
C ALA A 382 12.47 -15.46 -44.87
N VAL A 383 11.95 -16.58 -45.35
CA VAL A 383 11.28 -17.63 -44.57
C VAL A 383 12.28 -18.76 -44.42
N CYS A 384 12.51 -19.19 -43.19
CA CYS A 384 13.29 -20.38 -42.88
C CYS A 384 12.37 -21.60 -42.80
N THR A 385 12.77 -22.71 -43.40
CA THR A 385 12.05 -23.99 -43.35
C THR A 385 13.01 -25.11 -43.01
N GLU A 386 12.75 -25.87 -41.94
CA GLU A 386 13.54 -27.06 -41.62
C GLU A 386 13.33 -28.16 -42.66
N VAL A 387 14.43 -28.78 -43.10
CA VAL A 387 14.42 -29.89 -44.06
C VAL A 387 15.33 -31.03 -43.57
N PRO A 388 15.16 -32.27 -44.05
CA PRO A 388 16.06 -33.36 -43.74
C PRO A 388 17.52 -33.07 -44.12
N LYS A 389 18.46 -33.83 -43.55
CA LYS A 389 19.88 -33.76 -43.93
C LYS A 389 20.07 -34.12 -45.42
N PRO A 390 21.03 -33.50 -46.13
CA PRO A 390 22.18 -32.75 -45.59
C PRO A 390 21.94 -31.27 -45.26
N GLU A 391 20.95 -30.61 -45.85
CA GLU A 391 20.79 -29.15 -45.78
C GLU A 391 20.33 -28.65 -44.40
N ARG A 392 19.53 -29.46 -43.67
CA ARG A 392 18.93 -29.17 -42.34
C ARG A 392 17.90 -28.03 -42.32
N TYR A 393 18.11 -26.99 -43.12
CA TYR A 393 17.17 -25.90 -43.32
C TYR A 393 17.41 -25.24 -44.68
N ILE A 394 16.34 -24.69 -45.26
CA ILE A 394 16.38 -23.85 -46.46
C ILE A 394 15.82 -22.47 -46.13
N CYS A 395 16.22 -21.46 -46.91
CA CYS A 395 15.62 -20.15 -46.80
C CYS A 395 15.09 -19.70 -48.16
N SER A 396 13.95 -19.03 -48.18
CA SER A 396 13.35 -18.47 -49.37
C SER A 396 12.89 -17.04 -49.10
N CYS A 397 13.12 -16.10 -50.02
CA CYS A 397 12.65 -14.73 -49.82
C CYS A 397 11.13 -14.69 -49.67
N ARG A 398 10.64 -13.83 -48.76
CA ARG A 398 9.21 -13.60 -48.58
C ARG A 398 8.62 -12.97 -49.84
N ASN A 399 7.31 -13.11 -50.02
CA ASN A 399 6.58 -12.45 -51.09
C ASN A 399 6.87 -10.93 -51.08
N GLY A 400 7.17 -10.37 -52.25
CA GLY A 400 7.59 -8.96 -52.39
C GLY A 400 9.10 -8.73 -52.37
N TYR A 401 9.91 -9.78 -52.20
CA TYR A 401 11.37 -9.71 -52.26
C TYR A 401 11.89 -10.64 -53.36
N ILE A 402 12.94 -10.20 -54.05
CA ILE A 402 13.71 -11.05 -54.97
C ILE A 402 15.01 -11.48 -54.34
N ASP A 403 15.44 -12.67 -54.73
CA ASP A 403 16.74 -13.19 -54.38
C ASP A 403 17.78 -12.71 -55.38
N VAL A 404 18.76 -11.96 -54.91
CA VAL A 404 19.85 -11.45 -55.74
C VAL A 404 21.07 -12.39 -55.76
N ASN A 405 21.04 -13.49 -54.98
CA ASN A 405 22.12 -14.47 -54.93
C ASN A 405 21.62 -15.89 -55.23
N SER A 406 21.67 -16.28 -56.51
CA SER A 406 21.25 -17.60 -56.97
C SER A 406 22.09 -18.76 -56.41
N SER A 407 23.30 -18.52 -55.89
CA SER A 407 24.15 -19.58 -55.32
C SER A 407 23.77 -19.95 -53.89
N LYS A 408 23.09 -19.06 -53.16
CA LYS A 408 22.58 -19.33 -51.80
C LYS A 408 21.22 -18.67 -51.61
N PRO A 409 20.13 -19.38 -51.96
CA PRO A 409 18.80 -18.80 -51.89
C PRO A 409 18.39 -18.33 -50.49
N GLY A 410 17.60 -17.27 -50.41
CA GLY A 410 17.04 -16.66 -49.20
C GLY A 410 18.07 -15.97 -48.31
N ARG A 411 19.31 -15.75 -48.78
CA ARG A 411 20.39 -15.08 -48.02
C ARG A 411 20.54 -13.61 -48.35
N VAL A 412 20.16 -13.21 -49.55
CA VAL A 412 20.18 -11.81 -49.98
C VAL A 412 18.85 -11.50 -50.64
N CYS A 413 17.90 -11.02 -49.83
CA CYS A 413 16.57 -10.68 -50.32
C CYS A 413 16.46 -9.16 -50.44
N LYS A 414 16.27 -8.68 -51.67
CA LYS A 414 16.04 -7.27 -51.96
C LYS A 414 14.56 -7.04 -52.20
N GLU A 415 14.00 -6.02 -51.55
CA GLU A 415 12.61 -5.64 -51.74
C GLU A 415 12.37 -5.24 -53.20
N LEU A 416 11.27 -5.71 -53.78
CA LEU A 416 10.77 -5.23 -55.07
C LEU A 416 10.11 -3.88 -54.83
N VAL A 417 10.85 -2.81 -55.13
CA VAL A 417 10.33 -1.46 -55.13
C VAL A 417 9.96 -1.11 -56.56
N ASN A 418 8.73 -0.65 -56.79
CA ASN A 418 8.36 -0.05 -58.06
C ASN A 418 8.63 1.45 -58.00
N GLU A 419 9.79 1.87 -58.51
CA GLU A 419 10.21 3.27 -58.44
C GLU A 419 9.39 4.18 -59.37
N CYS A 420 8.64 3.63 -60.32
CA CYS A 420 7.78 4.41 -61.22
C CYS A 420 6.47 4.87 -60.56
N LEU A 421 6.06 4.30 -59.41
CA LEU A 421 4.87 4.73 -58.68
C LEU A 421 5.06 6.08 -57.96
N ASN A 422 6.30 6.51 -57.74
CA ASN A 422 6.60 7.75 -57.05
C ASN A 422 7.77 8.48 -57.74
N SER A 423 7.53 9.70 -58.23
CA SER A 423 8.54 10.53 -58.88
C SER A 423 9.73 10.91 -57.99
N SER A 424 9.67 10.67 -56.67
CA SER A 424 10.80 10.83 -55.75
C SER A 424 11.71 9.61 -55.69
N LEU A 425 11.27 8.45 -56.20
CA LEU A 425 12.05 7.20 -56.23
C LEU A 425 12.74 6.98 -57.58
N ASN A 426 12.40 7.78 -58.59
CA ASN A 426 13.06 7.79 -59.89
C ASN A 426 13.55 9.19 -60.27
N ASP A 427 14.63 9.27 -61.05
CA ASP A 427 15.13 10.53 -61.62
C ASP A 427 14.84 10.63 -63.13
N CYS A 428 13.77 10.00 -63.61
CA CYS A 428 13.31 10.17 -64.99
C CYS A 428 13.02 11.66 -65.27
N ASP A 429 13.30 12.11 -66.50
CA ASP A 429 12.81 13.40 -66.97
C ASP A 429 11.27 13.40 -66.85
N PRO A 430 10.60 14.50 -66.43
CA PRO A 430 9.14 14.56 -66.35
C PRO A 430 8.41 14.20 -67.66
N THR A 431 9.10 14.31 -68.80
CA THR A 431 8.59 13.94 -70.12
C THR A 431 8.93 12.51 -70.53
N ALA A 432 9.82 11.82 -69.82
CA ALA A 432 10.20 10.43 -70.10
C ALA A 432 9.19 9.43 -69.51
N THR A 433 9.05 8.29 -70.17
CA THR A 433 8.28 7.15 -69.66
C THR A 433 9.15 6.31 -68.73
N CYS A 434 8.75 6.18 -67.46
CA CYS A 434 9.36 5.26 -66.50
C CYS A 434 8.86 3.83 -66.73
N SER A 435 9.76 2.85 -66.75
CA SER A 435 9.46 1.42 -66.80
C SER A 435 10.14 0.70 -65.65
N ASP A 436 9.35 0.06 -64.81
CA ASP A 436 9.79 -0.75 -63.66
C ASP A 436 10.47 -2.03 -64.14
N LEU A 437 11.61 -2.39 -63.55
CA LEU A 437 12.37 -3.59 -63.86
C LEU A 437 12.41 -4.51 -62.63
N LYS A 438 12.82 -5.77 -62.82
CA LYS A 438 13.04 -6.69 -61.69
C LYS A 438 14.08 -6.15 -60.70
N GLU A 439 15.04 -5.37 -61.19
CA GLU A 439 16.00 -4.64 -60.39
C GLU A 439 16.03 -3.17 -60.82
N GLY A 440 15.37 -2.30 -60.06
CA GLY A 440 15.30 -0.86 -60.32
C GLY A 440 14.35 -0.51 -61.46
N TYR A 441 14.65 0.56 -62.18
CA TYR A 441 13.78 1.09 -63.23
C TYR A 441 14.61 1.70 -64.37
N THR A 442 13.99 1.86 -65.53
CA THR A 442 14.57 2.56 -66.68
C THR A 442 13.64 3.67 -67.16
N CYS A 443 14.20 4.68 -67.82
CA CYS A 443 13.44 5.80 -68.37
C CYS A 443 13.68 5.87 -69.88
N THR A 444 12.63 6.16 -70.64
CA THR A 444 12.73 6.30 -72.10
C THR A 444 12.11 7.61 -72.57
N CYS A 445 12.87 8.40 -73.33
CA CYS A 445 12.35 9.64 -73.90
C CYS A 445 11.26 9.37 -74.96
N PRO A 446 10.27 10.27 -75.12
CA PRO A 446 9.22 10.11 -76.12
C PRO A 446 9.75 10.02 -77.56
N PRO A 447 9.06 9.31 -78.47
CA PRO A 447 9.40 9.33 -79.89
C PRO A 447 9.34 10.77 -80.43
N ASN A 448 10.39 11.17 -81.18
CA ASN A 448 10.68 12.53 -81.68
C ASN A 448 11.40 13.50 -80.72
N SER A 449 11.83 13.05 -79.54
CA SER A 449 12.72 13.83 -78.67
C SER A 449 14.15 13.27 -78.70
N LYS A 450 15.14 14.12 -78.44
CA LYS A 450 16.54 13.73 -78.31
C LYS A 450 16.89 13.53 -76.84
N ASP A 451 17.44 12.36 -76.52
CA ASP A 451 18.01 12.08 -75.20
C ASP A 451 19.34 12.82 -75.03
N LEU A 452 19.42 13.68 -74.02
CA LEU A 452 20.59 14.47 -73.65
C LEU A 452 21.15 14.05 -72.27
N SER A 453 20.79 12.86 -71.77
CA SER A 453 21.39 12.26 -70.58
C SER A 453 22.92 12.20 -70.72
N THR A 454 23.63 12.60 -69.65
CA THR A 454 25.11 12.59 -69.63
C THR A 454 25.70 11.19 -69.46
N ASP A 455 24.94 10.28 -68.85
CA ASP A 455 25.33 8.89 -68.63
C ASP A 455 24.56 7.99 -69.60
N SER A 456 25.29 7.32 -70.51
CA SER A 456 24.71 6.41 -71.49
C SER A 456 24.05 5.18 -70.88
N GLN A 457 24.37 4.84 -69.62
CA GLN A 457 23.72 3.75 -68.86
C GLN A 457 22.39 4.20 -68.22
N LYS A 458 22.08 5.50 -68.21
CA LYS A 458 20.85 6.08 -67.64
C LYS A 458 20.14 6.97 -68.67
N PRO A 459 19.53 6.37 -69.71
CA PRO A 459 18.74 7.12 -70.67
C PRO A 459 17.49 7.73 -70.03
N GLY A 460 16.90 8.72 -70.69
CA GLY A 460 15.61 9.30 -70.32
C GLY A 460 15.60 10.17 -69.07
N ARG A 461 16.76 10.69 -68.63
CA ARG A 461 16.89 11.62 -67.49
C ARG A 461 16.87 13.08 -67.92
N LYS A 462 17.10 13.33 -69.21
CA LYS A 462 16.97 14.64 -69.83
C LYS A 462 16.53 14.51 -71.28
N CYS A 463 15.28 14.85 -71.55
CA CYS A 463 14.71 14.78 -72.90
C CYS A 463 14.54 16.19 -73.46
N SER A 464 14.99 16.43 -74.69
CA SER A 464 14.74 17.68 -75.41
C SER A 464 13.84 17.42 -76.61
N ILE A 465 12.72 18.13 -76.66
CA ILE A 465 11.78 18.11 -77.79
C ILE A 465 12.33 18.98 -78.93
#